data_AF-A0A9Q0ZW13-F1
#
_entry.id   AF-A0A9Q0ZW13-F1
#
_cell.length_a   1.000
_cell.length_b   1.000
_cell.length_c   1.000
_cell.angle_alpha   90.00
_cell.angle_beta   90.00
_cell.angle_gamma   90.00
#
_symmetry.space_group_name_H-M   'P 1'
#
loop_
_entity.id
_entity.type
_entity.pdbx_description
1 polymer ?
#
loop_
_entity_poly.entity_id
_entity_poly.type
_entity_poly.pdbx_seq_one_letter_code
_entity_poly.pdbx_strand_id
1 'polypeptide(L)'
;MANKGTLPQETLTDILSRLPIKIFDPFPKIVGSSNGLVCLDISSCYARGFVLWNIARKQYSCLPRPRINDSRRPFWMVSPGFGFDRKKNDYKVVRIVSFGCEKDESSVVMAEVFSWRTFCWRVTEARIQKFIVSFDLDTEEFRRIPIPDFPAGICVKIMGFKGSLALAFYPSKEVDVHSRHGRPGVADWIEFCVWDDSDGADGKCWTKLSSIQLTTVGYPVGVANETGLIIKKLMEGQGAQFILFDPSNQNYRGMHICDASYSCDVHSYVESLVPVNGGGHDQVIEEELSEVKLESFFPPL
;
A
#
# COMPACT_ATOMS: atom_id res chain seq x y z
N MET A 1 15.16 26.11 2.00
CA MET A 1 15.06 24.72 1.49
C MET A 1 14.86 23.83 2.70
N ALA A 2 13.63 23.38 2.95
CA ALA A 2 13.31 22.55 4.10
C ALA A 2 13.76 21.11 3.85
N ASN A 3 14.53 20.57 4.80
CA ASN A 3 14.97 19.18 4.82
C ASN A 3 13.73 18.27 4.80
N LYS A 4 13.65 17.43 3.76
CA LYS A 4 12.64 16.37 3.66
C LYS A 4 12.78 15.47 4.88
N GLY A 5 11.67 15.15 5.52
CA GLY A 5 11.57 14.24 6.66
C GLY A 5 11.90 12.79 6.31
N THR A 6 13.13 12.55 5.88
CA THR A 6 13.75 11.23 5.85
C THR A 6 14.43 11.00 7.18
N LEU A 7 14.12 9.87 7.83
CA LEU A 7 14.91 9.38 8.98
C LEU A 7 16.40 9.46 8.63
N PRO A 8 17.26 10.01 9.50
CA PRO A 8 18.69 10.10 9.24
C PRO A 8 19.25 8.74 8.87
N GLN A 9 20.06 8.68 7.82
CA GLN A 9 20.68 7.44 7.34
C GLN A 9 21.44 6.70 8.45
N GLU A 10 21.95 7.44 9.43
CA GLU A 10 22.59 6.93 10.65
C GLU A 10 21.64 6.15 11.56
N THR A 11 20.41 6.63 11.76
CA THR A 11 19.38 5.94 12.56
C THR A 11 18.96 4.63 11.88
N LEU A 12 18.83 4.66 10.56
CA LEU A 12 18.50 3.46 9.77
C LEU A 12 19.65 2.45 9.83
N THR A 13 20.89 2.92 9.78
CA THR A 13 22.09 2.10 9.92
C THR A 13 22.22 1.51 11.34
N ASP A 14 21.86 2.24 12.39
CA ASP A 14 21.83 1.73 13.77
C ASP A 14 20.74 0.66 13.97
N ILE A 15 19.55 0.85 13.38
CA ILE A 15 18.49 -0.17 13.44
C ILE A 15 18.91 -1.43 12.68
N LEU A 16 19.50 -1.27 11.50
CA LEU A 16 19.97 -2.40 10.68
C LEU A 16 21.22 -3.08 11.26
N SER A 17 22.11 -2.36 11.95
CA SER A 17 23.29 -2.95 12.60
C SER A 17 22.92 -3.82 13.81
N ARG A 18 21.75 -3.59 14.41
CA ARG A 18 21.18 -4.45 15.46
C ARG A 18 20.58 -5.76 14.92
N LEU A 19 20.45 -5.91 13.59
CA LEU A 19 20.02 -7.17 12.97
C LEU A 19 21.23 -8.12 12.87
N PRO A 20 21.26 -9.27 13.57
CA PRO A 20 22.43 -10.16 13.56
C PRO A 20 22.46 -11.10 12.34
N ILE A 21 22.04 -10.60 11.17
CA ILE A 21 21.87 -11.39 9.95
C ILE A 21 22.62 -10.68 8.81
N LYS A 22 23.38 -11.43 8.01
CA LYS A 22 23.83 -10.95 6.71
C LYS A 22 22.60 -10.76 5.82
N ILE A 23 22.08 -9.54 5.78
CA ILE A 23 20.93 -9.20 4.93
C ILE A 23 21.41 -9.28 3.48
N PHE A 24 20.77 -10.09 2.66
CA PHE A 24 21.09 -10.22 1.24
C PHE A 24 20.57 -9.04 0.41
N ASP A 25 19.67 -8.24 0.99
CA ASP A 25 19.13 -7.00 0.44
C ASP A 25 19.43 -5.84 1.41
N PRO A 26 19.94 -4.69 0.95
CA PRO A 26 20.21 -3.54 1.82
C PRO A 26 18.97 -2.98 2.56
N PHE A 27 17.74 -3.34 2.16
CA PHE A 27 16.51 -2.80 2.75
C PHE A 27 15.45 -3.88 3.03
N PRO A 28 15.47 -4.52 4.22
CA PRO A 28 14.41 -5.46 4.59
C PRO A 28 13.05 -4.77 4.65
N LYS A 29 12.01 -5.43 4.14
CA LYS A 29 10.63 -4.90 4.16
C LYS A 29 9.90 -5.40 5.39
N ILE A 30 9.24 -4.50 6.12
CA ILE A 30 8.37 -4.89 7.23
C ILE A 30 7.10 -5.53 6.65
N VAL A 31 6.84 -6.77 7.00
CA VAL A 31 5.61 -7.50 6.64
C VAL A 31 4.48 -7.16 7.61
N GLY A 32 4.82 -6.97 8.88
CA GLY A 32 3.88 -6.59 9.94
C GLY A 32 4.48 -6.83 11.33
N SER A 33 3.72 -6.49 12.36
CA SER A 33 4.09 -6.72 13.76
C SER A 33 2.91 -7.29 14.55
N SER A 34 3.22 -8.05 15.61
CA SER A 34 2.21 -8.63 16.49
C SER A 34 2.85 -9.01 17.83
N ASN A 35 2.27 -8.58 18.95
CA ASN A 35 2.70 -8.92 20.32
C ASN A 35 4.22 -8.72 20.57
N GLY A 36 4.79 -7.63 20.05
CA GLY A 36 6.21 -7.31 20.21
C GLY A 36 7.17 -8.08 19.28
N LEU A 37 6.65 -8.94 18.40
CA LEU A 37 7.40 -9.52 17.29
C LEU A 37 7.21 -8.70 16.03
N VAL A 38 8.30 -8.54 15.26
CA VAL A 38 8.30 -7.91 13.94
C VAL A 38 8.65 -8.97 12.90
N CYS A 39 7.86 -9.09 11.84
CA CYS A 39 8.17 -9.94 10.70
C CYS A 39 8.79 -9.10 9.58
N LEU A 40 9.96 -9.53 9.13
CA LEU A 40 10.71 -8.91 8.05
C LEU A 40 10.78 -9.85 6.84
N ASP A 41 10.58 -9.31 5.64
CA ASP A 41 10.98 -9.91 4.38
C ASP A 41 12.40 -9.43 4.06
N ILE A 42 13.34 -10.37 4.01
CA ILE A 42 14.76 -10.14 3.75
C ILE A 42 15.17 -10.58 2.34
N SER A 43 14.19 -10.88 1.48
CA SER A 43 14.43 -11.31 0.11
C SER A 43 14.38 -10.15 -0.88
N SER A 44 15.19 -10.22 -1.93
CA SER A 44 15.24 -9.21 -2.99
C SER A 44 13.95 -9.11 -3.79
N CYS A 45 13.17 -10.19 -3.83
CA CYS A 45 11.91 -10.25 -4.58
C CYS A 45 11.02 -11.38 -4.07
N TYR A 46 9.72 -11.22 -4.33
CA TYR A 46 8.69 -12.27 -4.17
C TYR A 46 8.52 -12.84 -2.76
N ALA A 47 8.97 -12.14 -1.72
CA ALA A 47 8.81 -12.53 -0.32
C ALA A 47 9.20 -14.00 -0.05
N ARG A 48 10.44 -14.35 -0.41
CA ARG A 48 10.97 -15.73 -0.34
C ARG A 48 11.79 -16.01 0.92
N GLY A 49 12.05 -15.01 1.75
CA GLY A 49 12.86 -15.14 2.96
C GLY A 49 12.30 -14.28 4.06
N PHE A 50 11.93 -14.90 5.18
CA PHE A 50 11.31 -14.21 6.30
C PHE A 50 12.12 -14.38 7.58
N VAL A 51 12.11 -13.35 8.40
CA VAL A 51 12.69 -13.35 9.75
C VAL A 51 11.63 -12.85 10.73
N LEU A 52 11.44 -13.55 11.85
CA LEU A 52 10.75 -12.99 13.01
C LEU A 52 11.78 -12.44 13.97
N TRP A 53 11.61 -11.19 14.37
CA TRP A 53 12.51 -10.47 15.25
C TRP A 53 11.78 -9.98 16.49
N ASN A 54 12.26 -10.40 17.66
CA ASN A 54 11.94 -9.78 18.93
C ASN A 54 13.01 -8.72 19.23
N ILE A 55 12.67 -7.46 18.95
CA ILE A 55 13.58 -6.32 19.09
C ILE A 55 14.00 -6.16 20.56
N ALA A 56 13.05 -6.20 21.49
CA ALA A 56 13.29 -5.98 22.91
C ALA A 56 14.25 -7.02 23.51
N ARG A 57 14.16 -8.26 23.05
CA ARG A 57 15.03 -9.37 23.49
C ARG A 57 16.28 -9.55 22.63
N LYS A 58 16.43 -8.76 21.55
CA LYS A 58 17.50 -8.91 20.55
C LYS A 58 17.60 -10.34 19.99
N GLN A 59 16.47 -11.03 19.86
CA GLN A 59 16.38 -12.43 19.42
C GLN A 59 15.64 -12.50 18.08
N TYR A 60 16.13 -13.34 17.17
CA TYR A 60 15.50 -13.53 15.87
C TYR A 60 15.42 -15.01 15.49
N SER A 61 14.58 -15.30 14.51
CA SER A 61 14.48 -16.62 13.90
C SER A 61 14.22 -16.50 12.41
N CYS A 62 15.08 -17.14 11.61
CA CYS A 62 14.89 -17.28 10.18
C CYS A 62 13.86 -18.37 9.92
N LEU A 63 12.83 -18.03 9.14
CA LEU A 63 11.80 -18.99 8.78
C LEU A 63 12.28 -19.88 7.62
N PRO A 64 11.80 -21.13 7.52
CA PRO A 64 12.06 -21.97 6.37
C PRO A 64 11.54 -21.29 5.09
N ARG A 65 12.08 -21.68 3.94
CA ARG A 65 11.63 -21.12 2.66
C ARG A 65 10.16 -21.48 2.40
N PRO A 66 9.37 -20.55 1.84
CA PRO A 66 8.04 -20.86 1.35
C PRO A 66 8.08 -21.97 0.29
N ARG A 67 7.01 -22.76 0.21
CA ARG A 67 6.90 -23.96 -0.64
C ARG A 67 6.47 -23.64 -2.05
N ILE A 68 5.67 -22.58 -2.26
CA ILE A 68 5.19 -22.22 -3.59
C ILE A 68 6.37 -21.73 -4.42
N ASN A 69 6.77 -22.54 -5.40
CA ASN A 69 7.80 -22.25 -6.39
C ASN A 69 7.35 -22.87 -7.71
N ASP A 70 6.59 -22.11 -8.51
CA ASP A 70 6.18 -22.59 -9.83
C ASP A 70 7.19 -22.10 -10.86
N SER A 71 7.96 -23.03 -11.43
CA SER A 71 8.88 -22.72 -12.53
C SER A 71 8.16 -22.61 -13.87
N ARG A 72 6.90 -23.06 -13.97
CA ARG A 72 6.10 -23.05 -15.19
C ARG A 72 5.33 -21.75 -15.38
N ARG A 73 4.96 -21.07 -14.29
CA ARG A 73 4.25 -19.78 -14.33
C ARG A 73 5.01 -18.72 -13.51
N PRO A 74 5.36 -17.57 -14.10
CA PRO A 74 6.01 -16.49 -13.35
C PRO A 74 5.05 -15.95 -12.29
N PHE A 75 5.60 -15.61 -11.11
CA PHE A 75 4.85 -14.88 -10.09
C PHE A 75 4.48 -13.50 -10.63
N TRP A 76 3.20 -13.14 -10.50
CA TRP A 76 2.70 -11.82 -10.88
C TRP A 76 2.79 -10.86 -9.69
N MET A 77 2.03 -11.13 -8.63
CA MET A 77 2.08 -10.39 -7.38
C MET A 77 2.23 -11.34 -6.20
N VAL A 78 3.04 -10.91 -5.22
CA VAL A 78 3.17 -11.58 -3.93
C VAL A 78 2.84 -10.60 -2.82
N SER A 79 1.88 -10.97 -1.98
CA SER A 79 1.46 -10.18 -0.83
C SER A 79 1.70 -10.99 0.45
N PRO A 80 2.75 -10.66 1.22
CA PRO A 80 2.96 -11.26 2.53
C PRO A 80 2.12 -10.54 3.61
N GLY A 81 1.83 -11.24 4.69
CA GLY A 81 1.19 -10.70 5.90
C GLY A 81 1.61 -11.47 7.14
N PHE A 82 1.62 -10.81 8.29
CA PHE A 82 2.00 -11.41 9.57
C PHE A 82 0.93 -11.13 10.62
N GLY A 83 0.64 -12.11 11.46
CA GLY A 83 -0.31 -11.93 12.55
C GLY A 83 -0.35 -13.10 13.53
N PHE A 84 -1.17 -12.93 14.57
CA PHE A 84 -1.37 -13.91 15.62
C PHE A 84 -2.77 -14.52 15.52
N ASP A 85 -2.84 -15.83 15.32
CA ASP A 85 -4.09 -16.59 15.39
C ASP A 85 -4.43 -16.86 16.85
N ARG A 86 -5.29 -16.00 17.42
CA ARG A 86 -5.72 -16.11 18.83
C ARG A 86 -6.42 -17.43 19.14
N LYS A 87 -7.16 -18.02 18.20
CA LYS A 87 -7.88 -19.29 18.40
C LYS A 87 -6.91 -20.46 18.52
N LYS A 88 -5.86 -20.46 17.70
CA LYS A 88 -4.84 -21.50 17.73
C LYS A 88 -3.66 -21.17 18.63
N ASN A 89 -3.59 -19.96 19.18
CA ASN A 89 -2.45 -19.42 19.94
C ASN A 89 -1.13 -19.64 19.18
N ASP A 90 -1.07 -19.10 17.96
CA ASP A 90 0.03 -19.35 17.03
C ASP A 90 0.33 -18.13 16.17
N TYR A 91 1.61 -17.82 15.98
CA TYR A 91 2.03 -16.79 15.04
C TYR A 91 2.05 -17.37 13.63
N LYS A 92 1.59 -16.57 12.67
CA LYS A 92 1.48 -16.97 11.28
C LYS A 92 2.04 -15.93 10.36
N VAL A 93 2.79 -16.41 9.36
CA VAL A 93 3.12 -15.63 8.17
C VAL A 93 2.29 -16.19 7.03
N VAL A 94 1.52 -15.34 6.39
CA VAL A 94 0.75 -15.67 5.19
C VAL A 94 1.49 -15.10 3.99
N ARG A 95 1.60 -15.89 2.93
CA ARG A 95 2.11 -15.43 1.64
C ARG A 95 1.07 -15.78 0.58
N ILE A 96 0.46 -14.76 0.00
CA ILE A 96 -0.49 -14.89 -1.12
C ILE A 96 0.29 -14.68 -2.41
N VAL A 97 0.18 -15.65 -3.32
CA VAL A 97 0.89 -15.68 -4.60
C VAL A 97 -0.13 -15.73 -5.71
N SER A 98 -0.10 -14.72 -6.57
CA SER A 98 -0.81 -14.72 -7.85
C SER A 98 0.16 -15.07 -8.97
N PHE A 99 -0.31 -15.85 -9.93
CA PHE A 99 0.45 -16.25 -11.10
C PHE A 99 0.00 -15.47 -12.33
N GLY A 100 0.94 -15.07 -13.17
CA GLY A 100 0.63 -14.60 -14.51
C GLY A 100 -0.07 -15.73 -15.29
N CYS A 101 -1.08 -15.38 -16.07
CA CYS A 101 -1.80 -16.31 -16.93
C CYS A 101 -1.70 -15.84 -18.38
N GLU A 102 -1.68 -16.78 -19.31
CA GLU A 102 -1.91 -16.46 -20.72
C GLU A 102 -3.36 -16.00 -20.91
N LYS A 103 -3.62 -15.28 -22.01
CA LYS A 103 -4.94 -14.71 -22.32
C LYS A 103 -5.98 -15.84 -22.29
N ASP A 104 -7.02 -15.65 -21.47
CA ASP A 104 -8.19 -16.52 -21.26
C ASP A 104 -8.17 -17.47 -20.04
N GLU A 105 -7.10 -17.51 -19.23
CA GLU A 105 -7.13 -18.24 -17.95
C GLU A 105 -7.36 -17.31 -16.74
N SER A 106 -8.24 -17.73 -15.82
CA SER A 106 -8.43 -17.03 -14.54
C SER A 106 -7.13 -17.06 -13.72
N SER A 107 -6.70 -15.90 -13.19
CA SER A 107 -5.53 -15.82 -12.31
C SER A 107 -5.63 -16.83 -11.17
N VAL A 108 -4.74 -17.81 -11.16
CA VAL A 108 -4.62 -18.74 -10.04
C VAL A 108 -4.04 -17.97 -8.87
N VAL A 109 -4.73 -18.01 -7.73
CA VAL A 109 -4.20 -17.47 -6.48
C VAL A 109 -4.04 -18.59 -5.48
N MET A 110 -2.81 -18.78 -5.04
CA MET A 110 -2.49 -19.72 -3.97
C MET A 110 -2.07 -18.96 -2.74
N ALA A 111 -2.39 -19.49 -1.57
CA ALA A 111 -1.83 -19.01 -0.32
C ALA A 111 -1.00 -20.11 0.32
N GLU A 112 0.06 -19.70 0.98
CA GLU A 112 0.76 -20.55 1.92
C GLU A 112 0.87 -19.86 3.26
N VAL A 113 0.69 -20.67 4.31
CA VAL A 113 0.66 -20.18 5.68
C VAL A 113 1.75 -20.91 6.44
N PHE A 114 2.71 -20.15 6.94
CA PHE A 114 3.66 -20.61 7.93
C PHE A 114 3.00 -20.63 9.30
N SER A 115 3.16 -21.73 10.03
CA SER A 115 2.82 -21.82 11.45
C SER A 115 4.11 -21.83 12.26
N TRP A 116 4.20 -20.92 13.24
CA TRP A 116 5.35 -20.86 14.15
C TRP A 116 5.41 -22.11 15.02
N ARG A 117 4.26 -22.59 15.51
CA ARG A 117 4.16 -23.79 16.34
C ARG A 117 4.68 -25.05 15.66
N THR A 118 4.33 -25.26 14.39
CA THR A 118 4.79 -26.46 13.64
C THR A 118 6.07 -26.20 12.85
N PHE A 119 6.53 -24.95 12.84
CA PHE A 119 7.70 -24.47 12.12
C PHE A 119 7.69 -24.87 10.63
N CYS A 120 6.52 -24.85 9.99
CA CYS A 120 6.38 -25.29 8.61
C CYS A 120 5.33 -24.49 7.83
N TRP A 121 5.54 -24.43 6.51
CA TRP A 121 4.58 -23.88 5.57
C TRP A 121 3.54 -24.92 5.17
N ARG A 122 2.29 -24.50 5.05
CA ARG A 122 1.22 -25.28 4.44
C ARG A 122 0.61 -24.50 3.30
N VAL A 123 0.56 -25.12 2.12
CA VAL A 123 -0.14 -24.57 0.95
C VAL A 123 -1.64 -24.82 1.11
N THR A 124 -2.43 -23.82 0.72
CA THR A 124 -3.88 -23.89 0.64
C THR A 124 -4.36 -23.18 -0.61
N GLU A 125 -5.41 -23.69 -1.21
CA GLU A 125 -6.16 -22.91 -2.18
C GLU A 125 -6.71 -21.66 -1.49
N ALA A 126 -6.53 -20.51 -2.12
CA ALA A 126 -7.00 -19.24 -1.59
C ALA A 126 -8.27 -18.83 -2.33
N ARG A 127 -9.43 -19.00 -1.69
CA ARG A 127 -10.64 -18.31 -2.12
C ARG A 127 -10.55 -16.87 -1.63
N ILE A 128 -9.96 -16.01 -2.45
CA ILE A 128 -9.88 -14.59 -2.13
C ILE A 128 -11.25 -13.97 -2.39
N GLN A 129 -11.95 -13.67 -1.30
CA GLN A 129 -13.08 -12.75 -1.35
C GLN A 129 -12.54 -11.33 -1.23
N LYS A 130 -12.98 -10.47 -2.15
CA LYS A 130 -12.63 -9.04 -2.15
C LYS A 130 -13.71 -8.28 -1.39
N PHE A 131 -13.32 -7.57 -0.35
CA PHE A 131 -14.21 -6.71 0.44
C PHE A 131 -13.39 -5.57 1.01
N ILE A 132 -14.04 -4.45 1.31
CA ILE A 132 -13.46 -3.35 2.07
C ILE A 132 -13.72 -3.64 3.55
N VAL A 133 -12.71 -3.39 4.38
CA VAL A 133 -12.87 -3.39 5.84
C VAL A 133 -13.00 -1.95 6.30
N SER A 134 -14.05 -1.67 7.08
CA SER A 134 -14.18 -0.42 7.82
C SER A 134 -14.13 -0.67 9.32
N PHE A 135 -13.70 0.33 10.06
CA PHE A 135 -13.71 0.37 11.52
C PHE A 135 -14.51 1.58 11.96
N ASP A 136 -15.59 1.35 12.68
CA ASP A 136 -16.45 2.39 13.22
C ASP A 136 -15.87 2.89 14.54
N LEU A 137 -15.55 4.19 14.62
CA LEU A 137 -14.87 4.78 15.79
C LEU A 137 -15.79 4.99 16.99
N ASP A 138 -17.11 5.04 16.78
CA ASP A 138 -18.08 5.26 17.86
C ASP A 138 -18.42 3.93 18.54
N THR A 139 -18.67 2.91 17.73
CA THR A 139 -19.04 1.56 18.20
C THR A 139 -17.83 0.63 18.40
N GLU A 140 -16.65 1.02 17.92
CA GLU A 140 -15.42 0.19 17.91
C GLU A 140 -15.59 -1.15 17.17
N GLU A 141 -16.45 -1.19 16.16
CA GLU A 141 -16.78 -2.41 15.40
C GLU A 141 -16.15 -2.43 14.02
N PHE A 142 -15.66 -3.61 13.63
CA PHE A 142 -15.24 -3.87 12.25
C PHE A 142 -16.44 -4.26 11.39
N ARG A 143 -16.58 -3.62 10.22
CA ARG A 143 -17.59 -3.97 9.22
C ARG A 143 -16.93 -4.37 7.90
N ARG A 144 -17.64 -5.20 7.13
CA ARG A 144 -17.23 -5.63 5.80
C ARG A 144 -18.19 -5.02 4.79
N ILE A 145 -17.63 -4.28 3.84
CA ILE A 145 -18.38 -3.69 2.74
C ILE A 145 -18.06 -4.53 1.49
N PRO A 146 -19.06 -5.13 0.81
CA PRO A 146 -18.81 -5.88 -0.42
C PRO A 146 -18.21 -4.95 -1.47
N ILE A 147 -17.33 -5.47 -2.32
CA ILE A 147 -16.86 -4.73 -3.51
C ILE A 147 -17.66 -5.28 -4.70
N PRO A 148 -18.06 -4.45 -5.69
CA PRO A 148 -18.69 -4.94 -6.91
C PRO A 148 -17.82 -6.00 -7.59
N ASP A 149 -18.43 -6.96 -8.27
CA ASP A 149 -17.68 -7.91 -9.07
C ASP A 149 -17.06 -7.20 -10.28
N PHE A 150 -15.81 -7.55 -10.58
CA PHE A 150 -15.07 -7.01 -11.72
C PHE A 150 -14.19 -8.10 -12.35
N PRO A 151 -13.96 -8.03 -13.67
CA PRO A 151 -13.18 -9.04 -14.37
C PRO A 151 -11.70 -9.04 -13.93
N ALA A 152 -10.98 -10.11 -14.30
CA ALA A 152 -9.54 -10.17 -14.09
C ALA A 152 -8.81 -9.03 -14.83
N GLY A 153 -7.66 -8.60 -14.31
CA GLY A 153 -6.88 -7.51 -14.90
C GLY A 153 -7.40 -6.10 -14.57
N ILE A 154 -8.39 -5.96 -13.68
CA ILE A 154 -8.86 -4.65 -13.18
C ILE A 154 -8.23 -4.35 -11.82
N CYS A 155 -7.69 -3.13 -11.68
CA CYS A 155 -7.27 -2.54 -10.44
C CYS A 155 -8.40 -1.70 -9.83
N VAL A 156 -8.37 -1.57 -8.49
CA VAL A 156 -9.35 -0.78 -7.74
C VAL A 156 -8.63 0.19 -6.82
N LYS A 157 -8.99 1.48 -6.90
CA LYS A 157 -8.56 2.51 -5.95
C LYS A 157 -9.75 2.90 -5.06
N ILE A 158 -9.55 2.85 -3.75
CA ILE A 158 -10.52 3.33 -2.75
C ILE A 158 -10.25 4.82 -2.48
N MET A 159 -11.31 5.62 -2.43
CA MET A 159 -11.25 7.08 -2.26
C MET A 159 -12.46 7.58 -1.46
N GLY A 160 -12.37 8.78 -0.88
CA GLY A 160 -13.53 9.50 -0.36
C GLY A 160 -14.07 10.48 -1.40
N PHE A 161 -15.39 10.55 -1.58
CA PHE A 161 -16.05 11.44 -2.53
C PHE A 161 -17.35 11.99 -1.93
N LYS A 162 -17.46 13.32 -1.79
CA LYS A 162 -18.62 14.00 -1.17
C LYS A 162 -19.11 13.35 0.14
N GLY A 163 -18.18 13.04 1.05
CA GLY A 163 -18.48 12.39 2.34
C GLY A 163 -18.87 10.91 2.25
N SER A 164 -18.91 10.32 1.05
CA SER A 164 -19.19 8.90 0.82
C SER A 164 -17.94 8.15 0.39
N LEU A 165 -17.98 6.82 0.49
CA LEU A 165 -16.92 5.96 -0.02
C LEU A 165 -17.05 5.83 -1.55
N ALA A 166 -15.93 5.86 -2.26
CA ALA A 166 -15.90 5.70 -3.71
C ALA A 166 -14.83 4.70 -4.15
N LEU A 167 -15.09 4.07 -5.28
CA LEU A 167 -14.16 3.17 -5.97
C LEU A 167 -13.91 3.69 -7.37
N ALA A 168 -12.65 3.59 -7.81
CA ALA A 168 -12.27 3.75 -9.19
C ALA A 168 -11.74 2.42 -9.73
N PHE A 169 -12.40 1.89 -10.75
CA PHE A 169 -12.02 0.70 -11.50
C PHE A 169 -11.26 1.11 -12.75
N TYR A 170 -10.10 0.52 -12.97
CA TYR A 170 -9.24 0.84 -14.13
C TYR A 170 -8.43 -0.39 -14.52
N PRO A 171 -8.12 -0.59 -15.82
CA PRO A 171 -7.35 -1.74 -16.24
C PRO A 171 -5.91 -1.65 -15.71
N SER A 172 -5.41 -2.78 -15.23
CA SER A 172 -4.00 -2.98 -14.94
C SER A 172 -3.26 -3.00 -16.27
N LYS A 173 -2.41 -2.01 -16.52
CA LYS A 173 -1.46 -2.10 -17.64
C LYS A 173 -0.27 -2.91 -17.17
N GLU A 174 -0.15 -4.11 -17.71
CA GLU A 174 1.08 -4.88 -17.67
C GLU A 174 2.24 -3.98 -18.10
N VAL A 175 3.23 -3.81 -17.23
CA VAL A 175 4.57 -3.51 -17.71
C VAL A 175 4.96 -4.77 -18.46
N ASP A 176 4.79 -4.71 -19.77
CA ASP A 176 5.03 -5.78 -20.69
C ASP A 176 6.55 -6.03 -20.75
N VAL A 177 7.11 -6.73 -19.76
CA VAL A 177 8.55 -7.06 -19.69
C VAL A 177 8.93 -8.05 -20.80
N HIS A 178 7.96 -8.58 -21.57
CA HIS A 178 8.20 -9.58 -22.62
C HIS A 178 7.73 -9.19 -24.03
N SER A 179 6.84 -8.22 -24.24
CA SER A 179 6.52 -7.79 -25.61
C SER A 179 7.60 -6.87 -26.19
N ARG A 180 8.56 -7.51 -26.88
CA ARG A 180 9.51 -6.85 -27.78
C ARG A 180 8.87 -6.20 -29.02
N HIS A 181 7.55 -6.11 -29.10
CA HIS A 181 6.84 -5.49 -30.20
C HIS A 181 5.76 -4.56 -29.66
N GLY A 182 6.04 -3.25 -29.72
CA GLY A 182 5.05 -2.23 -29.47
C GLY A 182 3.80 -2.46 -30.31
N ARG A 183 2.63 -2.28 -29.69
CA ARG A 183 1.39 -2.07 -30.43
C ARG A 183 0.74 -0.75 -30.02
N PRO A 184 0.12 -0.04 -30.99
CA PRO A 184 -0.27 1.35 -30.85
C PRO A 184 -1.65 1.49 -30.19
N GLY A 185 -1.82 2.57 -29.41
CA GLY A 185 -3.11 3.15 -29.05
C GLY A 185 -3.93 2.41 -28.00
N VAL A 186 -3.49 2.38 -26.74
CA VAL A 186 -4.36 1.88 -25.65
C VAL A 186 -5.17 3.05 -25.09
N ALA A 187 -6.33 3.29 -25.70
CA ALA A 187 -7.40 4.01 -25.03
C ALA A 187 -7.65 3.34 -23.67
N ASP A 188 -7.58 4.13 -22.61
CA ASP A 188 -7.74 3.67 -21.24
C ASP A 188 -9.08 4.16 -20.70
N TRP A 189 -9.66 3.44 -19.76
CA TRP A 189 -10.93 3.81 -19.16
C TRP A 189 -10.85 3.73 -17.65
N ILE A 190 -11.57 4.64 -17.00
CA ILE A 190 -11.76 4.59 -15.55
C ILE A 190 -13.26 4.72 -15.28
N GLU A 191 -13.79 3.78 -14.53
CA GLU A 191 -15.16 3.82 -14.02
C GLU A 191 -15.16 4.16 -12.54
N PHE A 192 -16.02 5.08 -12.14
CA PHE A 192 -16.17 5.52 -10.76
C PHE A 192 -17.51 5.05 -10.22
N CYS A 193 -17.50 4.47 -9.03
CA CYS A 193 -18.70 4.10 -8.28
C CYS A 193 -18.66 4.72 -6.89
N VAL A 194 -19.83 5.05 -6.34
CA VAL A 194 -19.99 5.60 -5.00
C VAL A 194 -20.87 4.65 -4.18
N TRP A 195 -20.52 4.48 -2.91
CA TRP A 195 -21.28 3.72 -1.94
C TRP A 195 -22.45 4.55 -1.44
N ASP A 196 -23.66 4.04 -1.61
CA ASP A 196 -24.85 4.55 -0.95
C ASP A 196 -25.04 3.76 0.35
N ASP A 197 -24.98 4.46 1.49
CA ASP A 197 -25.19 3.88 2.82
C ASP A 197 -26.59 4.17 3.38
N SER A 198 -27.51 4.70 2.57
CA SER A 198 -28.86 5.01 3.01
C SER A 198 -29.70 3.76 3.26
N ASP A 199 -30.53 3.79 4.31
CA ASP A 199 -31.49 2.73 4.65
C ASP A 199 -32.76 2.79 3.77
N GLY A 200 -32.64 3.28 2.53
CA GLY A 200 -33.73 3.36 1.56
C GLY A 200 -34.18 2.00 1.03
N ALA A 201 -35.19 1.99 0.15
CA ALA A 201 -35.79 0.77 -0.40
C ALA A 201 -34.80 -0.16 -1.13
N ASP A 202 -33.72 0.41 -1.69
CA ASP A 202 -32.69 -0.33 -2.44
C ASP A 202 -31.52 -0.84 -1.56
N GLY A 203 -31.47 -0.40 -0.29
CA GLY A 203 -30.42 -0.77 0.67
C GLY A 203 -29.01 -0.30 0.30
N LYS A 204 -28.04 -0.73 1.12
CA LYS A 204 -26.63 -0.34 0.96
C LYS A 204 -26.02 -0.96 -0.29
N CYS A 205 -25.63 -0.14 -1.27
CA CYS A 205 -25.17 -0.63 -2.56
C CYS A 205 -24.14 0.30 -3.25
N TRP A 206 -23.52 -0.21 -4.30
CA TRP A 206 -22.63 0.58 -5.16
C TRP A 206 -23.39 1.09 -6.37
N THR A 207 -23.31 2.40 -6.60
CA THR A 207 -23.93 3.06 -7.75
C THR A 207 -22.85 3.67 -8.64
N LYS A 208 -22.99 3.48 -9.95
CA LYS A 208 -22.09 4.09 -10.94
C LYS A 208 -22.24 5.62 -10.89
N LEU A 209 -21.13 6.31 -10.65
CA LEU A 209 -21.04 7.78 -10.64
C LEU A 209 -20.80 8.32 -12.05
N SER A 210 -19.71 7.87 -12.70
CA SER A 210 -19.29 8.36 -14.02
C SER A 210 -18.22 7.45 -14.60
N SER A 211 -17.82 7.72 -15.83
CA SER A 211 -16.67 7.07 -16.46
C SER A 211 -15.95 8.05 -17.38
N ILE A 212 -14.63 7.90 -17.49
CA ILE A 212 -13.80 8.68 -18.41
C ILE A 212 -13.07 7.74 -19.37
N GLN A 213 -13.03 8.14 -20.64
CA GLN A 213 -12.17 7.55 -21.66
C GLN A 213 -10.96 8.44 -21.87
N LEU A 214 -9.78 7.83 -21.86
CA LEU A 214 -8.50 8.51 -21.99
C LEU A 214 -7.80 8.00 -23.23
N THR A 215 -7.09 8.90 -23.91
CA THR A 215 -6.27 8.56 -25.08
C THR A 215 -4.96 7.84 -24.72
N THR A 216 -4.58 7.84 -23.44
CA THR A 216 -3.38 7.19 -22.92
C THR A 216 -3.68 6.57 -21.55
N VAL A 217 -2.69 5.91 -20.94
CA VAL A 217 -2.84 5.26 -19.63
C VAL A 217 -3.26 6.25 -18.54
N GLY A 218 -4.25 5.91 -17.73
CA GLY A 218 -4.71 6.71 -16.60
C GLY A 218 -4.77 5.93 -15.30
N TYR A 219 -4.24 6.50 -14.22
CA TYR A 219 -4.30 5.94 -12.88
C TYR A 219 -5.09 6.87 -11.96
N PRO A 220 -6.20 6.44 -11.35
CA PRO A 220 -6.90 7.24 -10.35
C PRO A 220 -6.03 7.41 -9.11
N VAL A 221 -5.89 8.65 -8.66
CA VAL A 221 -4.95 9.01 -7.58
C VAL A 221 -5.71 9.37 -6.31
N GLY A 222 -6.76 10.18 -6.43
CA GLY A 222 -7.53 10.68 -5.30
C GLY A 222 -8.56 11.71 -5.73
N VAL A 223 -9.01 12.53 -4.78
CA VAL A 223 -10.05 13.54 -4.98
C VAL A 223 -9.55 14.91 -4.50
N ALA A 224 -9.77 15.96 -5.30
CA ALA A 224 -9.54 17.36 -4.96
C ALA A 224 -10.86 18.08 -4.76
N ASN A 225 -10.91 19.01 -3.79
CA ASN A 225 -12.09 19.83 -3.50
C ASN A 225 -13.38 19.01 -3.39
N GLU A 226 -13.29 17.82 -2.77
CA GLU A 226 -14.36 16.84 -2.54
C GLU A 226 -15.08 16.25 -3.76
N THR A 227 -14.84 16.80 -4.95
CA THR A 227 -15.66 16.58 -6.16
C THR A 227 -14.85 16.31 -7.42
N GLY A 228 -13.64 16.86 -7.51
CA GLY A 228 -12.78 16.66 -8.67
C GLY A 228 -11.92 15.42 -8.52
N LEU A 229 -11.93 14.54 -9.51
CA LEU A 229 -11.20 13.28 -9.50
C LEU A 229 -9.81 13.49 -10.11
N ILE A 230 -8.77 13.20 -9.34
CA ILE A 230 -7.37 13.35 -9.78
C ILE A 230 -6.94 12.06 -10.48
N ILE A 231 -6.47 12.17 -11.71
CA ILE A 231 -5.98 11.06 -12.52
C ILE A 231 -4.57 11.37 -13.00
N LYS A 232 -3.64 10.44 -12.78
CA LYS A 232 -2.28 10.47 -13.34
C LYS A 232 -2.33 9.83 -14.73
N LYS A 233 -2.17 10.64 -15.77
CA LYS A 233 -2.14 10.23 -17.16
C LYS A 233 -0.69 10.08 -17.63
N LEU A 234 -0.31 8.93 -18.18
CA LEU A 234 1.01 8.76 -18.80
C LEU A 234 1.00 9.42 -20.18
N MET A 235 2.01 10.24 -20.45
CA MET A 235 2.18 10.96 -21.71
C MET A 235 3.27 10.27 -22.53
N GLU A 236 3.06 10.16 -23.84
CA GLU A 236 4.02 9.53 -24.74
C GLU A 236 5.32 10.35 -24.79
N GLY A 237 6.44 9.77 -24.35
CA GLY A 237 7.75 10.41 -24.36
C GLY A 237 7.95 11.61 -23.40
N GLN A 238 6.93 12.02 -22.64
CA GLN A 238 6.97 13.24 -21.79
C GLN A 238 6.66 13.00 -20.30
N GLY A 239 6.71 11.76 -19.83
CA GLY A 239 6.49 11.45 -18.42
C GLY A 239 5.00 11.32 -18.07
N ALA A 240 4.56 11.93 -16.98
CA ALA A 240 3.18 11.81 -16.50
C ALA A 240 2.58 13.18 -16.21
N GLN A 241 1.34 13.39 -16.66
CA GLN A 241 0.54 14.58 -16.39
C GLN A 241 -0.60 14.24 -15.43
N PHE A 242 -0.87 15.11 -14.46
CA PHE A 242 -2.08 15.00 -13.65
C PHE A 242 -3.23 15.76 -14.32
N ILE A 243 -4.42 15.16 -14.34
CA ILE A 243 -5.64 15.82 -14.78
C ILE A 243 -6.64 15.81 -13.62
N LEU A 244 -7.44 16.87 -13.57
CA LEU A 244 -8.61 16.98 -12.70
C LEU A 244 -9.86 16.75 -13.54
N PHE A 245 -10.54 15.63 -13.31
CA PHE A 245 -11.78 15.26 -13.97
C PHE A 245 -12.99 15.61 -13.11
N ASP A 246 -13.98 16.28 -13.71
CA ASP A 246 -15.25 16.59 -13.07
C ASP A 246 -16.31 15.57 -13.53
N PRO A 247 -16.76 14.67 -12.65
CA PRO A 247 -17.73 13.65 -13.02
C PRO A 247 -19.12 14.21 -13.37
N SER A 248 -19.44 15.44 -12.97
CA SER A 248 -20.78 16.05 -13.16
C SER A 248 -21.02 16.52 -14.60
N ASN A 249 -19.97 17.01 -15.27
CA ASN A 249 -20.03 17.53 -16.64
C ASN A 249 -19.07 16.81 -17.60
N GLN A 250 -18.34 15.82 -17.10
CA GLN A 250 -17.36 15.01 -17.83
C GLN A 250 -16.18 15.78 -18.44
N ASN A 251 -15.97 17.03 -18.03
CA ASN A 251 -14.80 17.80 -18.44
C ASN A 251 -13.59 17.43 -17.58
N TYR A 252 -12.40 17.59 -18.15
CA TYR A 252 -11.17 17.53 -17.38
C TYR A 252 -10.21 18.64 -17.79
N ARG A 253 -9.33 19.02 -16.86
CA ARG A 253 -8.25 19.99 -17.12
C ARG A 253 -6.92 19.46 -16.62
N GLY A 254 -5.83 19.86 -17.28
CA GLY A 254 -4.48 19.59 -16.81
C GLY A 254 -4.21 20.28 -15.47
N MET A 255 -3.47 19.60 -14.59
CA MET A 255 -2.95 20.15 -13.35
C MET A 255 -1.45 20.35 -13.50
N HIS A 256 -0.95 21.51 -13.05
CA HIS A 256 0.48 21.79 -12.97
C HIS A 256 1.06 21.23 -11.65
N ILE A 257 0.90 19.93 -11.43
CA ILE A 257 1.58 19.20 -10.37
C ILE A 257 2.92 18.73 -10.97
N CYS A 258 4.02 18.85 -10.23
CA CYS A 258 5.39 18.57 -10.70
C CYS A 258 5.51 17.30 -11.54
N ASP A 259 6.44 17.31 -12.51
CA ASP A 259 6.83 16.14 -13.34
C ASP A 259 7.44 15.03 -12.48
N ALA A 260 6.60 14.34 -11.71
CA ALA A 260 7.02 13.23 -10.87
C ALA A 260 6.94 11.93 -11.68
N SER A 261 8.10 11.48 -12.15
CA SER A 261 8.31 10.17 -12.76
C SER A 261 8.13 8.99 -11.78
N TYR A 262 7.89 9.25 -10.49
CA TYR A 262 7.76 8.24 -9.43
C TYR A 262 6.29 7.92 -9.07
N SER A 263 6.09 6.87 -8.26
CA SER A 263 4.80 6.57 -7.62
C SER A 263 4.35 7.75 -6.77
N CYS A 264 3.07 8.15 -6.90
CA CYS A 264 2.48 9.24 -6.14
C CYS A 264 1.30 8.73 -5.31
N ASP A 265 1.30 9.08 -4.03
CA ASP A 265 0.14 8.91 -3.15
C ASP A 265 -0.43 10.30 -2.84
N VAL A 266 -1.77 10.38 -2.83
CA VAL A 266 -2.51 11.60 -2.47
C VAL A 266 -3.29 11.30 -1.21
N HIS A 267 -3.19 12.23 -0.26
CA HIS A 267 -3.87 12.16 1.03
C HIS A 267 -4.73 13.41 1.22
N SER A 268 -5.95 13.22 1.72
CA SER A 268 -6.78 14.33 2.19
C SER A 268 -6.22 14.82 3.53
N TYR A 269 -5.92 16.11 3.60
CA TYR A 269 -5.51 16.77 4.84
C TYR A 269 -6.54 17.83 5.21
N VAL A 270 -6.95 17.83 6.48
CA VAL A 270 -7.82 18.85 7.06
C VAL A 270 -7.06 19.42 8.25
N GLU A 271 -6.90 20.74 8.29
CA GLU A 271 -6.28 21.42 9.43
C GLU A 271 -7.10 21.15 10.69
N SER A 272 -6.39 20.87 11.78
CA SER A 272 -6.99 20.60 13.08
C SER A 272 -6.46 21.59 14.09
N LEU A 273 -7.36 22.25 14.82
CA LEU A 273 -7.04 23.05 15.99
C LEU A 273 -6.93 22.21 17.27
N VAL A 274 -7.08 20.87 17.16
CA VAL A 274 -6.98 19.97 18.30
C VAL A 274 -5.54 19.99 18.82
N PRO A 275 -5.29 20.48 20.05
CA PRO A 275 -3.96 20.43 20.63
C PRO A 275 -3.59 18.98 20.92
N VAL A 276 -2.35 18.60 20.62
CA VAL A 276 -1.82 17.25 20.91
C VAL A 276 -1.55 17.06 22.41
N ASN A 277 -1.56 18.14 23.18
CA ASN A 277 -1.32 18.13 24.62
C ASN A 277 -2.66 17.95 25.37
N GLY A 278 -3.07 16.70 25.59
CA GLY A 278 -4.33 16.40 26.28
C GLY A 278 -4.31 15.02 26.93
N GLY A 279 -3.58 14.88 28.05
CA GLY A 279 -3.56 13.66 28.86
C GLY A 279 -2.57 13.74 30.01
N GLY A 280 -2.94 14.50 31.06
CA GLY A 280 -2.31 14.59 32.39
C GLY A 280 -0.95 13.91 32.62
N HIS A 281 0.12 14.64 32.34
CA HIS A 281 1.34 14.78 33.15
C HIS A 281 2.22 15.79 32.40
N ASP A 282 2.09 17.07 32.75
CA ASP A 282 3.11 18.07 32.45
C ASP A 282 4.35 17.72 33.29
N GLN A 283 5.16 16.79 32.81
CA GLN A 283 6.60 16.88 33.02
C GLN A 283 7.15 17.62 31.81
N VAL A 284 7.10 18.95 31.93
CA VAL A 284 8.03 19.82 31.24
C VAL A 284 9.42 19.34 31.67
N ILE A 285 10.12 18.61 30.81
CA ILE A 285 11.57 18.43 30.93
C ILE A 285 12.18 19.75 30.45
N GLU A 286 12.08 20.78 31.28
CA GLU A 286 12.98 21.93 31.26
C GLU A 286 14.15 21.55 32.15
N GLU A 287 15.17 20.91 31.58
CA GLU A 287 16.52 20.97 32.14
C GLU A 287 17.52 21.27 31.02
N GLU A 288 17.96 22.53 31.06
CA GLU A 288 19.22 23.09 30.55
C GLU A 288 19.43 23.20 29.03
N LEU A 289 18.71 24.15 28.42
CA LEU A 289 19.32 25.01 27.40
C LEU A 289 20.03 26.18 28.11
N SER A 290 21.25 25.95 28.60
CA SER A 290 22.16 27.02 28.96
C SER A 290 23.24 27.18 27.89
N GLU A 291 23.31 28.40 27.36
CA GLU A 291 24.27 28.98 26.41
C GLU A 291 25.59 28.21 26.19
N VAL A 292 25.82 27.76 24.96
CA VAL A 292 27.18 27.81 24.39
C VAL A 292 27.11 28.40 22.98
N LYS A 293 27.79 29.54 22.86
CA LYS A 293 27.94 30.39 21.69
C LYS A 293 28.49 29.62 20.48
N LEU A 294 27.89 29.89 19.32
CA LEU A 294 28.55 29.78 18.03
C LEU A 294 29.66 30.83 17.97
N GLU A 295 30.91 30.44 18.21
CA GLU A 295 32.09 31.05 17.58
C GLU A 295 33.38 30.27 17.94
N SER A 296 34.19 29.97 16.91
CA SER A 296 35.58 29.49 16.93
C SER A 296 35.80 28.05 17.45
N PHE A 297 36.49 27.12 16.79
CA PHE A 297 37.76 27.21 16.04
C PHE A 297 37.87 26.04 15.03
N PHE A 298 38.06 26.34 13.75
CA PHE A 298 39.08 25.59 13.01
C PHE A 298 40.42 25.91 13.68
N PRO A 299 41.30 24.94 13.97
CA PRO A 299 42.71 25.26 14.08
C PRO A 299 43.27 25.44 12.65
N PRO A 300 44.26 26.33 12.45
CA PRO A 300 44.82 26.60 11.13
C PRO A 300 45.65 25.41 10.64
N LEU A 301 45.60 25.19 9.32
CA LEU A 301 46.41 24.31 8.45
C LEU A 301 46.98 23.01 9.05
#